data_AF-A0A0L6WAK6-F1
#
_entry.id   AF-A0A0L6WAK6-F1
#
_cell.length_a   1.000
_cell.length_b   1.000
_cell.length_c   1.000
_cell.angle_alpha   90.00
_cell.angle_beta   90.00
_cell.angle_gamma   90.00
#
_symmetry.space_group_name_H-M   'P 1'
#
loop_
_entity.id
_entity.type
_entity.pdbx_description
1 polymer ?
#
loop_
_entity_poly.entity_id
_entity_poly.type
_entity_poly.pdbx_seq_one_letter_code
_entity_poly.pdbx_strand_id
1 'polypeptide(L)' 'MTQVRTEIALANAQELINKANEQCYTKCVTKPGESLSNSEQTCLSRCLDRYLEAFNIVSRTYTSRIARERVAVNELQQ' A
#
# COMPACT_ATOMS: atom_id res chain seq x y z
N MET A 1 23.59 10.50 4.27
CA MET A 1 22.36 9.97 4.92
C MET A 1 21.07 10.35 4.21
N THR A 2 20.95 11.55 3.61
CA THR A 2 19.71 11.98 2.92
C THR A 2 19.42 11.19 1.63
N GLN A 3 20.43 10.94 0.80
CA GLN A 3 20.29 10.16 -0.44
C GLN A 3 19.72 8.76 -0.17
N VAL A 4 20.29 8.03 0.80
CA VAL A 4 19.81 6.70 1.22
C VAL A 4 18.34 6.74 1.66
N ARG A 5 17.89 7.79 2.37
CA ARG A 5 16.48 7.94 2.76
C ARG A 5 15.55 8.12 1.57
N THR A 6 15.97 8.91 0.58
CA THR A 6 15.19 9.11 -0.66
C THR A 6 15.08 7.82 -1.46
N GLU A 7 16.16 7.06 -1.57
CA GLU A 7 16.17 5.75 -2.25
C GLU A 7 15.23 4.75 -1.56
N ILE A 8 15.22 4.70 -0.23
CA ILE A 8 14.29 3.86 0.53
C ILE A 8 12.84 4.28 0.30
N ALA A 9 12.54 5.59 0.29
CA ALA A 9 11.19 6.08 0.03
C ALA A 9 10.70 5.69 -1.37
N LEU A 10 11.58 5.78 -2.37
CA LEU A 10 11.27 5.35 -3.73
C LEU A 10 11.03 3.83 -3.81
N ALA A 11 11.88 3.02 -3.17
CA ALA A 11 11.73 1.57 -3.13
C ALA A 11 10.39 1.15 -2.50
N ASN A 12 10.01 1.77 -1.38
CA ASN A 12 8.75 1.49 -0.71
C ASN A 12 7.53 1.88 -1.58
N ALA A 13 7.61 3.01 -2.29
CA ALA A 13 6.56 3.43 -3.21
C ALA A 13 6.42 2.44 -4.38
N GLN A 14 7.55 1.97 -4.93
CA GLN A 14 7.56 0.97 -5.99
C GLN A 14 6.95 -0.36 -5.52
N GLU A 15 7.27 -0.80 -4.31
CA GLU A 15 6.69 -2.02 -3.74
C GLU A 15 5.17 -1.89 -3.57
N LEU A 16 4.70 -0.75 -3.06
CA LEU A 16 3.28 -0.48 -2.92
C LEU A 16 2.56 -0.56 -4.28
N ILE A 17 3.11 0.08 -5.31
CA ILE A 17 2.55 0.05 -6.67
C ILE A 17 2.51 -1.37 -7.21
N ASN A 18 3.61 -2.12 -7.08
CA ASN A 18 3.69 -3.50 -7.56
C ASN A 18 2.65 -4.40 -6.88
N LYS A 19 2.48 -4.25 -5.57
CA LYS A 19 1.48 -5.02 -4.81
C LYS A 19 0.06 -4.64 -5.14
N ALA A 20 -0.22 -3.35 -5.33
CA ALA A 20 -1.53 -2.90 -5.79
C ALA A 20 -1.86 -3.46 -7.18
N ASN A 21 -0.89 -3.42 -8.10
CA ASN A 21 -1.03 -3.96 -9.46
C ASN A 21 -1.31 -5.46 -9.44
N GLU A 22 -0.52 -6.24 -8.69
CA GLU A 22 -0.70 -7.69 -8.55
C GLU A 22 -2.12 -8.01 -8.03
N GLN A 23 -2.52 -7.37 -6.92
CA GLN A 23 -3.81 -7.62 -6.30
C GLN A 23 -5.00 -7.21 -7.18
N CYS A 24 -4.92 -6.04 -7.81
CA CYS A 24 -6.02 -5.55 -8.65
C CYS A 24 -6.10 -6.29 -9.97
N TYR A 25 -4.98 -6.69 -10.57
CA TYR A 25 -4.98 -7.52 -11.76
C TYR A 25 -5.66 -8.86 -11.49
N THR A 26 -5.25 -9.59 -10.45
CA THR A 26 -5.86 -10.88 -10.09
C THR A 26 -7.35 -10.79 -9.80
N LYS A 27 -7.82 -9.67 -9.23
CA LYS A 27 -9.24 -9.48 -8.91
C LYS A 27 -10.09 -9.05 -10.10
N CYS A 28 -9.54 -8.22 -10.98
CA CYS A 28 -10.32 -7.54 -12.01
C CYS A 28 -10.19 -8.15 -13.41
N VAL A 29 -9.03 -8.71 -13.76
CA VAL A 29 -8.76 -9.25 -15.10
C VAL A 29 -9.03 -10.75 -15.10
N THR A 30 -10.27 -11.13 -15.41
CA THR A 30 -10.73 -12.52 -15.38
C THR A 30 -10.49 -13.27 -16.69
N LYS A 31 -10.36 -12.54 -17.80
CA LYS A 31 -10.11 -13.09 -19.14
C LYS A 31 -9.03 -12.26 -19.84
N PRO A 32 -7.74 -12.57 -19.60
CA PRO A 32 -6.63 -11.84 -20.21
C PRO A 32 -6.74 -11.81 -21.73
N GLY A 33 -6.50 -10.65 -22.32
CA GLY A 33 -6.49 -10.44 -23.77
C GLY A 33 -5.57 -9.27 -24.15
N GLU A 34 -5.55 -8.91 -25.43
CA GLU A 34 -4.70 -7.83 -25.94
C GLU A 34 -5.14 -6.44 -25.48
N SER A 35 -6.38 -6.31 -24.99
CA SER A 35 -6.92 -5.07 -24.45
C SER A 35 -7.82 -5.32 -23.24
N LEU A 36 -7.95 -4.31 -22.39
CA LEU A 36 -8.86 -4.34 -21.25
C LEU A 36 -10.28 -3.99 -21.70
N SER A 37 -11.25 -4.82 -21.34
CA SER A 37 -12.67 -4.49 -21.48
C SER A 37 -13.04 -3.27 -20.61
N ASN A 38 -14.12 -2.57 -20.96
CA ASN A 38 -14.62 -1.44 -20.16
C ASN A 38 -14.90 -1.84 -18.69
N SER A 39 -15.37 -3.07 -18.47
CA SER A 39 -15.60 -3.63 -17.13
C SER A 39 -14.30 -3.82 -16.35
N GLU A 40 -13.24 -4.32 -17.00
CA GLU A 40 -11.93 -4.50 -16.37
C GLU A 40 -11.30 -3.15 -16.03
N GLN A 41 -11.36 -2.17 -16.93
CA GLN A 41 -10.87 -0.80 -16.67
C GLN A 41 -11.59 -0.17 -15.47
N THR A 42 -12.93 -0.26 -15.45
CA THR A 42 -13.74 0.26 -14.33
C THR A 42 -13.42 -0.46 -13.01
N CYS A 43 -13.24 -1.79 -13.05
CA CYS A 43 -12.86 -2.56 -11.87
C CYS A 43 -11.48 -2.15 -11.35
N LEU A 44 -10.48 -2.03 -12.24
CA LEU A 44 -9.11 -1.66 -11.88
C LEU A 44 -9.05 -0.28 -11.22
N SER A 45 -9.75 0.71 -11.78
CA SER A 45 -9.85 2.06 -11.18
C SER A 45 -10.41 1.98 -9.76
N ARG A 46 -11.55 1.31 -9.57
CA ARG A 46 -12.17 1.15 -8.24
C ARG A 46 -11.28 0.35 -7.28
N CYS A 47 -10.62 -0.69 -7.78
CA CYS A 47 -9.76 -1.53 -6.98
C CYS A 47 -8.57 -0.74 -6.44
N LEU A 48 -7.90 0.03 -7.29
CA LEU A 48 -6.74 0.82 -6.88
C LEU A 48 -7.13 1.91 -5.86
N ASP A 49 -8.27 2.58 -6.07
CA ASP A 49 -8.80 3.56 -5.11
C ASP A 49 -9.04 2.94 -3.73
N ARG A 50 -9.70 1.77 -3.68
CA ARG A 50 -9.96 1.05 -2.42
C ARG A 50 -8.69 0.48 -1.81
N TYR A 51 -7.75 0.01 -2.61
CA TYR A 51 -6.47 -0.52 -2.13
C TYR A 51 -5.66 0.58 -1.43
N LEU A 52 -5.54 1.75 -2.04
CA LEU A 52 -4.81 2.88 -1.46
C LEU A 52 -5.51 3.44 -0.22
N GLU A 53 -6.84 3.47 -0.21
CA GLU A 53 -7.61 3.83 1.00
C GLU A 53 -7.33 2.85 2.15
N ALA A 54 -7.39 1.54 1.89
CA ALA A 54 -7.10 0.51 2.87
C ALA A 54 -5.65 0.61 3.38
N PHE A 55 -4.69 0.78 2.47
CA PHE A 55 -3.28 0.99 2.82
C PHE A 55 -3.11 2.19 3.76
N ASN A 56 -3.75 3.32 3.46
CA ASN A 56 -3.69 4.52 4.29
C ASN A 56 -4.28 4.31 5.69
N ILE A 57 -5.41 3.60 5.80
CA ILE A 57 -6.02 3.27 7.08
C ILE A 57 -5.07 2.39 7.90
N VAL A 58 -4.61 1.28 7.32
CA VAL A 58 -3.72 0.32 7.99
C VAL A 58 -2.41 0.99 8.41
N SER A 59 -1.80 1.79 7.54
CA SER A 59 -0.55 2.52 7.81
C SER A 59 -0.70 3.48 9.00
N ARG A 60 -1.77 4.28 9.03
CA ARG A 60 -2.07 5.18 10.16
C ARG A 60 -2.30 4.39 11.44
N THR A 61 -3.14 3.36 11.41
CA THR A 61 -3.44 2.54 12.59
C THR A 61 -2.17 1.88 13.14
N TYR A 62 -1.35 1.31 12.28
CA TYR A 62 -0.10 0.66 12.65
C TYR A 62 0.90 1.64 13.26
N THR A 63 1.14 2.78 12.60
CA THR A 63 2.08 3.80 13.12
C THR A 63 1.61 4.38 14.46
N SER A 64 0.31 4.66 14.62
CA SER A 64 -0.26 5.08 15.91
C SER A 64 -0.14 4.02 17.01
N ARG A 65 -0.22 2.72 16.67
CA ARG A 65 0.01 1.62 17.62
C ARG A 65 1.47 1.59 18.09
N ILE A 66 2.40 1.58 17.14
CA ILE A 66 3.85 1.54 17.43
C ILE A 66 4.31 2.74 18.25
N ALA A 67 3.78 3.94 17.97
CA ALA A 67 4.10 5.13 18.74
C ALA A 67 3.70 4.98 20.22
N ARG A 68 2.50 4.44 20.50
CA ARG A 68 2.02 4.17 21.87
C ARG A 68 2.85 3.10 22.58
N GLU A 69 3.17 2.02 21.88
CA GLU A 69 4.01 0.94 22.42
C GLU A 69 5.41 1.43 22.80
N ARG A 70 6.02 2.30 21.98
CA ARG A 70 7.33 2.91 22.27
C ARG A 70 7.30 3.77 23.54
N VAL A 71 6.25 4.56 23.73
CA VAL A 71 6.09 5.38 24.96
C VAL A 71 5.97 4.47 26.18
N ALA A 72 5.10 3.46 26.11
CA ALA A 72 4.91 2.52 27.22
C ALA A 72 6.20 1.77 27.59
N VAL A 73 7.01 1.37 26.60
CA VAL A 73 8.33 0.74 26.87
C VAL A 73 9.28 1.71 27.57
N ASN A 74 9.34 2.96 27.13
CA ASN A 74 10.23 3.95 27.73
C ASN A 74 9.87 4.28 29.19
N GLU A 75 8.58 4.23 29.54
CA GLU A 75 8.09 4.43 30.91
C GLU A 75 8.45 3.27 31.84
N LEU A 76 8.56 2.04 31.33
CA LEU A 76 8.97 0.86 32.09
C LEU A 76 10.50 0.77 32.31
N GLN A 77 11.29 1.58 31.59
CA GLN A 77 12.75 1.61 31.70
C GLN A 77 13.26 2.73 32.65
N GLN A 78 12.37 3.49 33.27
CA GLN A 78 12.67 4.47 34.33
C GLN A 78 12.33 3.90 35.70
#